data_AF-A0A359MZG1-F1
#
_entry.id   AF-A0A359MZG1-F1
#
_cell.length_a   1.000
_cell.length_b   1.000
_cell.length_c   1.000
_cell.angle_alpha   90.00
_cell.angle_beta   90.00
_cell.angle_gamma   90.00
#
_symmetry.space_group_name_H-M   'P 1'
#
loop_
_entity.id
_entity.type
_entity.pdbx_description
1 polymer ?
#
loop_
_entity_poly.entity_id
_entity_poly.type
_entity_poly.pdbx_seq_one_letter_code
_entity_poly.pdbx_strand_id
1 'polypeptide(L)'
;MGKSSLFNSLARHKIAIVSDIENTTRDILEYQVNDEENNISYIIADSGGITSGTKDEILQDIRSRVDASIDKSNLILFVLEADKITDLDLEIVKKIRKLEKDVIIV
;
A
#
# COMPACT_ATOMS: atom_id res chain seq x y z
N MET A 1 -10.06 -2.22 -5.02
CA MET A 1 -10.44 -0.90 -5.56
C MET A 1 -10.70 0.03 -4.38
N GLY A 2 -9.70 0.78 -3.92
CA GLY A 2 -9.87 1.65 -2.74
C GLY A 2 -8.56 2.18 -2.15
N LYS A 3 -7.48 1.41 -2.26
CA LYS A 3 -6.13 1.80 -1.83
C LYS A 3 -5.63 3.10 -2.49
N SER A 4 -5.69 3.20 -3.82
CA SER A 4 -5.24 4.40 -4.53
C SER A 4 -6.11 5.63 -4.27
N SER A 5 -7.42 5.44 -4.03
CA SER A 5 -8.32 6.53 -3.61
C SER A 5 -7.99 7.01 -2.20
N LEU A 6 -7.73 6.10 -1.26
CA LEU A 6 -7.29 6.42 0.08
C LEU A 6 -5.92 7.12 0.07
N PHE A 7 -4.98 6.62 -0.73
CA PHE A 7 -3.67 7.24 -0.93
C PHE A 7 -3.81 8.70 -1.38
N ASN A 8 -4.59 8.94 -2.43
CA ASN A 8 -4.85 10.30 -2.93
C ASN A 8 -5.51 11.20 -1.89
N SER A 9 -6.45 10.65 -1.12
CA SER A 9 -7.13 11.42 -0.07
C SER A 9 -6.18 11.79 1.07
N LEU A 10 -5.34 10.86 1.51
CA LEU A 10 -4.36 11.08 2.58
C LEU A 10 -3.19 11.96 2.14
N ALA A 11 -2.86 11.94 0.86
CA ALA A 11 -1.81 12.78 0.32
C ALA A 11 -2.23 14.26 0.19
N ARG A 12 -3.52 14.58 0.45
CA ARG A 12 -4.15 15.93 0.43
C ARG A 12 -3.91 16.75 -0.86
N HIS A 13 -3.34 16.14 -1.88
CA HIS A 13 -3.19 16.64 -3.24
C HIS A 13 -3.59 15.54 -4.22
N LYS A 14 -4.08 15.92 -5.40
CA LYS A 14 -4.24 14.99 -6.54
C LYS A 14 -2.86 14.63 -7.11
N ILE A 15 -2.08 13.85 -6.37
CA ILE A 15 -0.73 13.44 -6.79
C ILE A 15 -0.82 12.25 -7.72
N ALA A 16 -1.68 11.27 -7.43
CA ALA A 16 -2.00 10.29 -8.45
C ALA A 16 -3.02 10.92 -9.40
N ILE A 17 -2.51 11.43 -10.50
CA ILE A 17 -3.07 10.95 -11.77
C ILE A 17 -3.00 9.43 -11.63
N VAL A 18 -4.15 8.80 -11.38
CA VAL A 18 -4.33 7.38 -11.70
C VAL A 18 -3.93 7.32 -13.15
N SER A 19 -2.70 6.86 -13.40
CA SER A 19 -2.22 6.69 -14.75
C SER A 19 -3.07 5.58 -15.33
N ASP A 20 -4.09 5.97 -16.10
CA ASP A 20 -4.83 5.09 -17.02
C ASP A 20 -3.91 4.58 -18.16
N ILE A 21 -2.59 4.75 -18.02
CA ILE A 21 -1.57 4.13 -18.84
C ILE A 21 -1.23 2.79 -18.17
N GLU A 22 -1.83 1.72 -18.69
CA GLU A 22 -1.27 0.37 -18.53
C GLU A 22 0.24 0.46 -18.74
N ASN A 23 1.03 0.04 -17.74
CA ASN A 23 2.50 -0.01 -17.67
C ASN A 23 3.26 0.99 -16.76
N THR A 24 2.60 1.77 -15.88
CA THR A 24 3.37 2.62 -14.93
C THR A 24 3.01 2.40 -13.45
N THR A 25 3.73 1.50 -12.79
CA THR A 25 4.32 1.68 -11.45
C THR A 25 5.30 0.52 -11.25
N ARG A 26 6.56 0.74 -11.64
CA ARG A 26 7.67 -0.20 -11.40
C ARG A 26 8.24 -0.08 -9.98
N ASP A 27 7.94 1.02 -9.27
CA ASP A 27 8.48 1.37 -7.97
C ASP A 27 7.37 1.72 -6.96
N ILE A 28 7.67 1.54 -5.66
CA ILE A 28 6.82 1.98 -4.53
C ILE A 28 6.58 3.50 -4.69
N LEU A 29 5.31 3.92 -4.72
CA LEU A 29 4.98 5.34 -4.78
C LEU A 29 5.03 5.92 -3.37
N GLU A 30 6.06 6.69 -3.07
CA GLU A 30 6.19 7.42 -1.81
C GLU A 30 5.83 8.89 -2.03
N TYR A 31 5.07 9.48 -1.11
CA TYR A 31 4.75 10.89 -1.11
C TYR A 31 4.89 11.48 0.30
N GLN A 32 5.61 12.60 0.41
CA GLN A 32 5.74 13.31 1.67
C GLN A 32 4.59 14.31 1.83
N VAL A 33 3.83 14.14 2.91
CA VAL A 33 2.76 15.06 3.32
C VAL A 33 3.26 15.90 4.49
N ASN A 34 3.05 17.21 4.40
CA ASN A 34 3.22 18.15 5.51
C ASN A 34 1.84 18.73 5.83
N ASP A 35 1.25 18.33 6.95
CA ASP A 35 -0.04 18.79 7.43
C ASP A 35 0.19 19.85 8.51
N GLU A 36 0.23 21.11 8.09
CA GLU A 36 0.46 22.26 8.97
C GLU A 36 -0.67 22.45 10.00
N GLU A 37 -1.91 22.08 9.65
CA GLU A 37 -3.09 22.21 10.51
C GLU A 37 -2.98 21.28 11.72
N ASN A 38 -2.51 20.05 11.50
CA ASN A 38 -2.31 19.05 12.55
C ASN A 38 -0.87 19.01 13.09
N ASN A 39 0.02 19.87 12.57
CA ASN A 39 1.44 19.92 12.89
C ASN A 39 2.14 18.55 12.81
N ILE A 40 1.89 17.83 11.71
CA ILE A 40 2.45 16.49 11.46
C ILE A 40 2.99 16.39 10.04
N SER A 41 4.12 15.70 9.90
CA SER A 41 4.69 15.31 8.61
C SER A 41 4.83 13.80 8.55
N TYR A 42 4.45 13.21 7.41
CA TYR A 42 4.56 11.77 7.20
C TYR A 42 4.83 11.46 5.74
N ILE A 43 5.40 10.27 5.50
CA ILE A 43 5.52 9.70 4.16
C ILE A 43 4.43 8.66 4.02
N ILE A 44 3.58 8.80 3.01
CA ILE A 44 2.64 7.76 2.62
C ILE A 44 3.23 6.99 1.44
N ALA A 45 3.19 5.66 1.52
CA ALA A 45 3.70 4.76 0.49
C ALA A 45 2.60 3.84 -0.02
N ASP A 46 2.46 3.70 -1.34
CA ASP A 46 1.66 2.63 -1.96
C ASP A 46 2.60 1.48 -2.34
N SER A 47 2.26 0.25 -1.91
CA SER A 47 3.00 -0.97 -2.23
C SER A 47 3.00 -1.34 -3.73
N GLY A 48 2.24 -0.59 -4.55
CA GLY A 48 2.23 -0.68 -6.01
C GLY A 48 1.18 -1.66 -6.56
N GLY A 49 0.88 -1.52 -7.85
CA GLY A 49 -0.03 -2.39 -8.60
C GLY A 49 0.59 -3.71 -9.05
N ILE A 50 -0.27 -4.62 -9.53
CA ILE A 50 0.10 -5.95 -10.06
C ILE A 50 0.98 -5.79 -11.32
N THR A 51 2.08 -6.53 -11.38
CA THR A 51 2.96 -6.62 -12.55
C THR A 51 2.49 -7.68 -13.55
N SER A 52 2.98 -7.58 -14.78
CA SER A 52 2.78 -8.60 -15.81
C SER A 52 3.78 -9.75 -15.62
N GLY A 53 3.30 -11.00 -15.64
CA GLY A 53 4.10 -12.19 -15.41
C GLY A 53 3.23 -13.43 -15.27
N THR A 54 3.84 -14.58 -15.00
CA THR A 54 3.08 -15.76 -14.57
C THR A 54 2.44 -15.52 -13.20
N LYS A 55 1.39 -16.28 -12.86
CA LYS A 55 0.69 -16.13 -11.57
C LYS A 55 1.65 -16.21 -10.38
N ASP A 56 2.66 -17.09 -10.45
CA ASP A 56 3.61 -17.30 -9.37
C ASP A 56 4.63 -16.16 -9.27
N GLU A 57 5.13 -15.65 -10.38
CA GLU A 57 6.03 -14.48 -10.41
C GLU A 57 5.34 -13.23 -9.86
N ILE A 58 4.07 -13.02 -10.25
CA ILE A 58 3.25 -11.92 -9.74
C ILE A 58 3.10 -12.02 -8.22
N LEU A 59 2.78 -13.21 -7.70
CA LEU A 59 2.64 -13.43 -6.26
C LEU A 59 3.94 -13.19 -5.50
N GLN A 60 5.08 -13.62 -6.06
CA GLN A 60 6.39 -13.42 -5.46
C GLN A 60 6.78 -11.95 -5.42
N ASP A 61 6.54 -11.20 -6.51
CA ASP A 61 6.80 -9.77 -6.59
C ASP A 61 5.95 -9.01 -5.56
N ILE A 62 4.65 -9.28 -5.49
CA ILE A 62 3.74 -8.69 -4.49
C ILE A 62 4.25 -8.94 -3.07
N ARG A 63 4.65 -10.17 -2.74
CA ARG A 63 5.20 -10.51 -1.41
C ARG A 63 6.45 -9.69 -1.09
N SER A 64 7.40 -9.61 -2.03
CA SER A 64 8.65 -8.87 -1.81
C SER A 64 8.41 -7.39 -1.54
N ARG A 65 7.43 -6.79 -2.22
CA ARG A 65 7.03 -5.39 -2.02
C ARG A 65 6.35 -5.18 -0.68
N VAL A 66 5.42 -6.06 -0.31
CA VAL A 66 4.77 -6.01 1.00
C VAL A 66 5.82 -6.06 2.10
N ASP A 67 6.83 -6.93 1.96
CA ASP A 67 7.91 -7.07 2.95
C ASP A 67 8.74 -5.79 3.06
N ALA A 68 9.15 -5.22 1.93
CA ALA A 68 9.91 -3.97 1.89
C ALA A 68 9.13 -2.78 2.46
N SER A 69 7.83 -2.68 2.12
CA SER A 69 6.94 -1.64 2.66
C SER A 69 6.75 -1.81 4.16
N ILE A 70 6.52 -3.04 4.62
CA ILE A 70 6.40 -3.36 6.03
C ILE A 70 7.65 -2.91 6.77
N ASP A 71 8.85 -3.28 6.32
CA ASP A 71 10.10 -3.00 7.03
C ASP A 71 10.35 -1.50 7.20
N LYS A 72 10.05 -0.70 6.18
CA LYS A 72 10.20 0.76 6.19
C LYS A 72 9.11 1.52 6.98
N SER A 73 7.95 0.91 7.21
CA SER A 73 6.79 1.60 7.78
C SER A 73 6.84 1.68 9.31
N ASN A 74 6.38 2.81 9.87
CA ASN A 74 6.08 2.93 11.31
C ASN A 74 4.64 2.53 11.63
N LEU A 75 3.71 2.82 10.71
CA LEU A 75 2.29 2.51 10.79
C LEU A 75 1.85 1.84 9.49
N ILE A 76 1.06 0.78 9.59
CA ILE A 76 0.52 0.07 8.42
C ILE A 76 -1.00 0.28 8.36
N LEU A 77 -1.48 0.76 7.21
CA LEU A 77 -2.92 0.79 6.88
C LEU A 77 -3.26 -0.45 6.06
N PHE A 78 -3.91 -1.42 6.68
CA PHE A 78 -4.30 -2.66 6.01
C PHE A 78 -5.71 -2.54 5.44
N VAL A 79 -5.78 -2.14 4.16
CA VAL A 79 -7.03 -1.83 3.46
C VAL A 79 -7.64 -3.07 2.81
N LEU A 80 -8.83 -3.44 3.26
CA LEU A 80 -9.57 -4.62 2.81
C LEU A 80 -10.89 -4.27 2.12
N GLU A 81 -11.36 -5.16 1.25
CA GLU A 81 -12.75 -5.16 0.79
C GLU A 81 -13.56 -6.13 1.67
N ALA A 82 -14.53 -5.60 2.42
CA ALA A 82 -15.26 -6.37 3.43
C ALA A 82 -16.01 -7.59 2.84
N ASP A 83 -16.44 -7.49 1.58
CA ASP A 83 -17.15 -8.53 0.83
C ASP A 83 -16.22 -9.48 0.08
N LYS A 84 -14.89 -9.21 0.05
CA LYS A 84 -13.94 -9.95 -0.78
C LYS A 84 -12.57 -10.11 -0.13
N ILE A 85 -12.53 -10.92 0.93
CA ILE A 85 -11.27 -11.35 1.55
C ILE A 85 -10.64 -12.48 0.73
N THR A 86 -9.38 -12.32 0.33
CA THR A 86 -8.62 -13.30 -0.45
C THR A 86 -7.63 -14.09 0.42
N ASP A 87 -7.12 -15.21 -0.10
CA ASP A 87 -6.07 -15.99 0.58
C ASP A 87 -4.79 -15.16 0.80
N LEU A 88 -4.49 -14.26 -0.15
CA LEU A 88 -3.36 -13.34 -0.04
C LEU A 88 -3.55 -12.37 1.14
N ASP A 89 -4.76 -11.86 1.35
CA ASP A 89 -5.07 -11.00 2.50
C ASP A 89 -4.83 -11.74 3.82
N LEU A 90 -5.30 -12.99 3.91
CA LEU A 90 -5.09 -13.83 5.11
C LEU A 90 -3.61 -14.13 5.37
N GLU A 91 -2.83 -14.33 4.31
CA GLU A 91 -1.37 -14.50 4.40
C GLU A 91 -0.68 -13.24 4.93
N ILE A 92 -1.02 -12.07 4.37
CA ILE A 92 -0.47 -10.78 4.77
C ILE A 92 -0.85 -10.46 6.22
N VAL A 93 -2.10 -10.71 6.63
CA VAL A 93 -2.53 -10.55 8.04
C VAL A 93 -1.70 -11.39 8.98
N LYS A 94 -1.48 -12.68 8.66
CA LYS A 94 -0.66 -13.57 9.49
C LYS A 94 0.77 -13.07 9.62
N LYS A 95 1.31 -12.43 8.58
CA LYS A 95 2.63 -11.80 8.61
C LYS A 95 2.63 -10.57 9.50
N ILE A 96 1.74 -9.62 9.24
CA ILE A 96 1.67 -8.33 9.93
C ILE A 96 1.41 -8.51 11.43
N ARG A 97 0.56 -9.48 11.83
CA ARG A 97 0.28 -9.79 13.25
C ARG A 97 1.48 -10.25 14.06
N LYS A 98 2.56 -10.70 13.41
CA LYS A 98 3.80 -11.13 14.08
C LYS A 98 4.79 -9.98 14.26
N LEU A 99 4.49 -8.81 13.71
CA LEU A 99 5.36 -7.64 13.76
C LEU A 99 5.03 -6.81 14.99
N GLU A 100 6.04 -6.20 15.59
CA GLU A 100 5.88 -5.17 16.62
C GLU A 100 5.70 -3.80 15.95
N LYS A 101 4.62 -3.65 15.17
CA LYS A 101 4.27 -2.41 14.46
C LYS A 101 2.80 -2.06 14.66
N ASP A 102 2.51 -0.76 14.65
CA ASP A 102 1.13 -0.29 14.70
C ASP A 102 0.41 -0.57 13.38
N VAL A 103 -0.81 -1.09 13.48
CA VAL A 103 -1.61 -1.52 12.32
C VAL A 103 -3.04 -1.05 12.51
N ILE A 104 -3.58 -0.38 11.49
CA ILE A 104 -4.98 0.01 11.41
C ILE A 104 -5.61 -0.75 10.24
N ILE A 105 -6.70 -1.47 10.52
CA ILE A 105 -7.52 -2.10 9.47
C ILE A 105 -8.50 -1.05 8.95
N VAL A 106 -8.56 -0.91 7.62
CA VAL A 106 -9.40 0.06 6.92
C VAL A 106 -10.35 -0.66 5.98
#